data_AF-A0A5A5TXE2-F1
#
_entry.id   AF-A0A5A5TXE2-F1
#
_cell.length_a   1.000
_cell.length_b   1.000
_cell.length_c   1.000
_cell.angle_alpha   90.00
_cell.angle_beta   90.00
_cell.angle_gamma   90.00
#
_symmetry.space_group_name_H-M   'P 1'
#
loop_
_entity.id
_entity.type
_entity.pdbx_description
1 polymer ?
#
loop_
_entity_poly.entity_id
_entity_poly.type
_entity_poly.pdbx_seq_one_letter_code
_entity_poly.pdbx_strand_id
1 'polypeptide(L)'
;MKAVYRLISGSIQSEIVDDNYQIQPNETFIKPADGIYQPFSFSEGMIVGVSESEWVKNLTTATKSKSTEEIIADLAQQFAETQKQQAMFNTSLLKQIAAMQQGGNK
;
A
#
# COMPACT_ATOMS: atom_id res chain seq x y z
N MET A 1 -29.11 6.08 -25.74
CA MET A 1 -27.91 5.56 -25.03
C MET A 1 -27.38 6.66 -24.11
N LYS A 2 -26.94 6.30 -22.91
CA LYS A 2 -26.42 7.23 -21.89
C LYS A 2 -25.09 6.75 -21.31
N ALA A 3 -24.25 7.67 -20.84
CA ALA A 3 -22.99 7.32 -20.20
C ALA A 3 -23.20 7.12 -18.69
N VAL A 4 -22.67 6.02 -18.15
CA VAL A 4 -22.59 5.76 -16.72
C VAL A 4 -21.14 5.86 -16.27
N TYR A 5 -20.91 6.43 -15.09
CA TYR A 5 -19.61 6.59 -14.45
C TYR A 5 -19.57 5.76 -13.18
N ARG A 6 -18.49 5.02 -12.97
CA ARG A 6 -18.32 4.15 -11.80
C ARG A 6 -16.91 4.24 -11.23
N LEU A 7 -16.82 4.04 -9.92
CA LEU A 7 -15.54 3.97 -9.21
C LEU A 7 -15.07 2.52 -9.12
N ILE A 8 -14.03 2.18 -9.88
CA ILE A 8 -13.39 0.85 -9.84
C ILE A 8 -11.93 1.03 -9.46
N SER A 9 -11.52 0.40 -8.35
CA SER A 9 -10.12 0.34 -7.90
C SER A 9 -9.41 1.70 -7.87
N GLY A 10 -10.08 2.73 -7.34
CA GLY A 10 -9.52 4.09 -7.23
C GLY A 10 -9.45 4.88 -8.54
N SER A 11 -10.06 4.37 -9.62
CA SER A 11 -10.16 5.04 -10.91
C SER A 11 -11.63 5.23 -11.32
N ILE A 12 -11.89 6.31 -12.06
CA ILE A 12 -13.21 6.55 -12.63
C ILE A 12 -13.25 5.93 -14.02
N GLN A 13 -14.21 5.04 -14.24
CA GLN A 13 -14.47 4.44 -15.54
C GLN A 13 -15.81 4.91 -16.07
N SER A 14 -15.90 5.15 -17.38
CA SER A 14 -17.14 5.44 -18.08
C SER A 14 -17.53 4.29 -19.01
N GLU A 15 -18.82 3.98 -19.05
CA GLU A 15 -19.41 2.97 -19.94
C GLU A 15 -20.66 3.54 -20.61
N ILE A 16 -20.91 3.17 -21.88
CA ILE A 16 -22.12 3.57 -22.60
C ILE A 16 -23.15 2.46 -22.40
N VAL A 17 -24.31 2.82 -21.85
CA VAL A 17 -25.40 1.89 -21.53
C VAL A 17 -26.70 2.30 -22.22
N ASP A 18 -27.64 1.37 -22.32
CA ASP A 18 -28.98 1.62 -22.86
C ASP A 18 -29.77 2.63 -22.01
N ASP A 19 -30.76 3.28 -22.63
CA ASP A 19 -31.56 4.31 -21.93
C ASP A 19 -32.37 3.74 -20.76
N ASN A 20 -32.72 2.46 -20.83
CA ASN A 20 -33.44 1.73 -19.78
C ASN A 20 -32.52 1.15 -18.69
N TYR A 21 -31.20 1.41 -18.75
CA TYR A 21 -30.25 0.92 -17.75
C TYR A 21 -30.56 1.48 -16.36
N GLN A 22 -30.57 0.59 -15.37
CA GLN A 22 -30.74 0.91 -13.96
C GLN A 22 -29.38 1.06 -13.29
N ILE A 23 -29.16 2.22 -12.66
CA ILE A 23 -27.93 2.55 -11.94
C ILE A 23 -27.68 1.51 -10.84
N GLN A 24 -26.48 0.93 -10.80
CA GLN A 24 -26.05 0.06 -9.72
C GLN A 24 -25.38 0.87 -8.59
N PRO A 25 -25.19 0.29 -7.39
CA PRO A 25 -24.46 0.95 -6.32
C PRO A 25 -23.05 1.38 -6.75
N ASN A 26 -22.63 2.60 -6.38
CA ASN A 26 -21.37 3.25 -6.78
C ASN A 26 -21.28 3.65 -8.27
N GLU A 27 -22.43 3.75 -8.95
CA GLU A 27 -22.53 4.28 -10.30
C GLU A 27 -23.36 5.57 -10.35
N THR A 28 -23.06 6.45 -11.31
CA THR A 28 -23.83 7.67 -11.56
C THR A 28 -23.92 7.99 -13.04
N PHE A 29 -25.00 8.63 -13.47
CA PHE A 29 -25.06 9.25 -14.82
C PHE A 29 -24.44 10.65 -14.84
N ILE A 30 -24.10 11.20 -13.68
CA ILE A 30 -23.52 12.53 -13.56
C ILE A 30 -22.03 12.44 -13.89
N LYS A 31 -21.60 13.14 -14.94
CA LYS A 31 -20.18 13.24 -15.28
C LYS A 31 -19.41 13.88 -14.10
N PRO A 32 -18.32 13.27 -13.60
CA PRO A 32 -17.47 13.92 -12.61
C PRO A 32 -16.89 15.22 -13.17
N ALA A 33 -16.62 16.18 -12.29
CA ALA A 33 -15.92 17.40 -12.69
C ALA A 33 -14.49 17.07 -13.14
N ASP A 34 -14.03 17.73 -14.20
CA ASP A 34 -12.64 17.62 -14.63
C ASP A 34 -11.74 18.28 -13.56
N GLY A 35 -10.63 17.62 -13.20
CA GLY A 35 -9.66 18.14 -12.21
C GLY A 35 -9.91 17.77 -10.74
N ILE A 36 -10.75 16.79 -10.45
CA ILE A 36 -10.89 16.26 -9.08
C ILE A 36 -9.63 15.53 -8.59
N TYR A 37 -9.23 15.75 -7.34
CA TYR A 37 -8.03 15.14 -6.74
C TYR A 37 -8.34 13.82 -6.04
N GLN A 38 -7.38 12.89 -6.05
CA GLN A 38 -7.48 11.61 -5.36
C GLN A 38 -7.25 11.76 -3.84
N PRO A 39 -7.87 10.92 -2.99
CA PRO A 39 -8.79 9.82 -3.32
C PRO A 39 -10.19 10.27 -3.76
N PHE A 40 -10.86 9.45 -4.58
CA PHE A 40 -12.24 9.68 -4.99
C PHE A 40 -13.23 8.98 -4.06
N SER A 41 -14.39 9.58 -3.86
CA SER A 41 -15.48 9.02 -3.08
C SER A 41 -16.82 9.24 -3.79
N PHE A 42 -17.80 8.42 -3.48
CA PHE A 42 -19.16 8.56 -3.99
C PHE A 42 -20.01 9.24 -2.91
N SER A 43 -20.44 10.47 -3.15
CA SER A 43 -21.26 11.25 -2.22
C SER A 43 -22.47 11.81 -2.96
N GLU A 44 -23.66 11.60 -2.40
CA GLU A 44 -24.92 12.15 -2.94
C GLU A 44 -25.17 11.86 -4.42
N GLY A 45 -24.77 10.67 -4.89
CA GLY A 45 -24.94 10.29 -6.30
C GLY A 45 -23.91 10.92 -7.24
N MET A 46 -22.86 11.56 -6.73
CA MET A 46 -21.77 12.16 -7.50
C MET A 46 -20.42 11.61 -7.07
N ILE A 47 -19.49 11.54 -8.02
CA ILE A 47 -18.10 11.22 -7.73
C ILE A 47 -17.39 12.52 -7.33
N VAL A 48 -16.92 12.58 -6.08
CA VAL A 48 -16.22 13.74 -5.52
C VAL A 48 -14.80 13.34 -5.13
N GLY A 49 -13.82 14.15 -5.56
CA GLY A 49 -12.44 14.06 -5.09
C GLY A 49 -12.24 14.85 -3.80
N VAL A 50 -11.06 14.72 -3.19
CA VAL A 50 -10.64 15.62 -2.12
C VAL A 50 -10.38 17.02 -2.67
N SER A 51 -10.46 18.04 -1.80
CA SER A 51 -10.07 19.40 -2.21
C SER A 51 -8.58 19.48 -2.52
N GLU A 52 -8.18 20.45 -3.36
CA GLU A 52 -6.76 20.70 -3.65
C GLU A 52 -5.95 20.94 -2.38
N SER A 53 -6.50 21.70 -1.43
CA SER A 53 -5.89 21.97 -0.13
C SER A 53 -5.63 20.69 0.67
N GLU A 54 -6.61 19.77 0.71
CA GLU A 54 -6.45 18.48 1.37
C GLU A 54 -5.47 17.57 0.63
N TRP A 55 -5.48 17.60 -0.70
CA TRP A 55 -4.52 16.86 -1.51
C TRP A 55 -3.08 17.34 -1.27
N VAL A 56 -2.84 18.65 -1.28
CA VAL A 56 -1.53 19.27 -0.98
C VAL A 56 -1.11 18.97 0.47
N LYS A 57 -2.05 19.02 1.42
CA LYS A 57 -1.77 18.63 2.81
C LYS A 57 -1.36 17.17 2.93
N ASN A 58 -1.99 16.27 2.17
CA ASN A 58 -1.63 14.84 2.17
C ASN A 58 -0.30 14.57 1.46
N LEU A 59 0.03 15.32 0.40
CA LEU A 59 1.35 15.27 -0.22
C LEU A 59 2.45 15.70 0.75
N THR A 60 2.23 16.76 1.53
CA THR A 60 3.23 17.29 2.46
C THR A 60 3.39 16.45 3.72
N THR A 61 2.35 15.75 4.18
CA THR A 61 2.44 14.81 5.32
C THR A 61 3.02 13.45 4.94
N ALA A 62 2.88 13.01 3.69
CA ALA A 62 3.53 11.82 3.17
C ALA A 62 5.07 11.97 3.13
N THR A 63 5.58 13.20 3.11
CA THR A 63 7.02 13.53 3.13
C THR A 63 7.60 13.66 4.54
N LYS A 64 7.11 12.89 5.52
CA LYS A 64 7.97 12.54 6.66
C LYS A 64 8.87 11.37 6.24
N SER A 65 9.61 11.58 5.14
CA SER A 65 10.68 10.68 4.74
C SER A 65 11.66 10.66 5.91
N LYS A 66 12.02 9.46 6.37
CA LYS A 66 13.09 9.30 7.36
C LYS A 66 14.28 10.12 6.90
N SER A 67 14.88 10.88 7.82
CA SER A 67 16.11 11.60 7.50
C SER A 67 17.17 10.59 7.06
N THR A 68 18.17 11.04 6.30
CA THR A 68 19.29 10.17 5.91
C THR A 68 19.92 9.49 7.13
N GLU A 69 20.01 10.20 8.24
CA GLU A 69 20.52 9.68 9.52
C GLU A 69 19.62 8.58 10.11
N GLU A 70 18.30 8.73 10.06
CA GLU A 70 17.35 7.71 10.50
C GLU A 70 17.44 6.45 9.62
N ILE A 71 17.63 6.61 8.31
CA ILE A 71 17.83 5.49 7.38
C ILE A 71 19.14 4.75 7.68
N ILE A 72 20.23 5.49 7.95
CA ILE A 72 21.53 4.90 8.29
C ILE A 72 21.44 4.15 9.63
N ALA A 73 20.77 4.73 10.63
CA ALA A 73 20.57 4.10 11.93
C ALA A 73 19.78 2.79 11.81
N ASP A 74 18.68 2.80 11.05
CA ASP A 74 17.88 1.60 10.78
C ASP A 74 18.69 0.52 10.04
N LEU A 75 19.52 0.91 9.07
CA LEU A 75 20.37 -0.01 8.34
C LEU A 75 21.44 -0.63 9.26
N ALA A 76 22.07 0.18 10.10
CA ALA A 76 23.05 -0.29 11.08
C ALA A 76 22.43 -1.27 12.08
N GLN A 77 21.21 -0.98 12.54
CA GLN A 77 20.47 -1.87 13.44
C GLN A 77 20.13 -3.21 12.77
N GLN A 78 19.65 -3.18 11.53
CA GLN A 78 19.36 -4.40 10.76
C GLN A 78 20.63 -5.24 10.53
N PHE A 79 21.75 -4.58 10.24
CA PHE A 79 23.03 -5.26 10.07
C PHE A 79 23.52 -5.92 11.37
N ALA A 80 23.42 -5.22 12.50
CA ALA A 80 23.78 -5.75 13.81
C ALA A 80 22.92 -6.98 14.19
N GLU A 81 21.61 -6.90 13.96
CA GLU A 81 20.70 -8.02 14.24
C GLU A 81 21.00 -9.22 13.33
N THR A 82 21.30 -8.98 12.05
CA THR A 82 21.69 -10.03 11.10
C THR A 82 22.97 -10.74 11.55
N GLN A 83 24.00 -9.99 11.97
CA GLN A 83 25.24 -10.59 12.49
C GLN A 83 25.00 -11.41 13.75
N LYS A 84 24.14 -10.92 14.65
CA LYS A 84 23.77 -11.63 15.88
C LYS A 84 23.06 -12.96 15.57
N GLN A 85 22.12 -12.95 14.62
CA GLN A 85 21.42 -14.16 14.18
C GLN A 85 22.38 -15.15 13.51
N GLN A 86 23.31 -14.67 12.68
CA GLN A 86 24.33 -15.52 12.06
C GLN A 86 25.23 -16.19 13.11
N ALA A 87 25.66 -15.45 14.14
CA ALA A 87 26.46 -16.01 15.23
C ALA A 87 25.70 -17.08 16.02
N MET A 88 24.41 -16.84 16.31
CA MET A 88 23.54 -17.82 16.96
C MET A 88 23.36 -19.08 16.10
N PHE A 89 23.11 -18.91 14.80
CA PHE A 89 22.98 -20.01 13.85
C PHE A 89 24.26 -20.86 13.81
N ASN A 90 25.43 -20.22 13.66
CA ASN A 90 26.72 -20.90 13.64
C ASN A 90 26.96 -21.68 14.95
N THR A 91 26.61 -21.09 16.09
CA THR A 91 26.73 -21.76 17.40
C THR A 91 25.81 -22.98 17.49
N SER A 92 24.59 -22.88 16.99
CA SER A 92 23.64 -24.00 16.95
C SER A 92 24.15 -25.13 16.07
N LEU A 93 24.67 -24.81 14.87
CA LEU A 93 25.24 -25.79 13.95
C LEU A 93 26.44 -26.51 14.57
N LEU A 94 27.35 -25.77 15.22
CA LEU A 94 28.50 -26.37 15.91
C LEU A 94 28.07 -27.32 17.04
N LYS A 95 27.05 -26.93 17.83
CA LYS A 95 26.48 -27.81 18.87
C LYS A 95 25.88 -29.09 18.26
N GLN A 96 25.18 -28.98 17.14
CA GLN A 96 24.60 -30.14 16.47
C GLN A 96 25.68 -31.07 15.91
N ILE A 97 26.73 -30.52 15.29
CA ILE A 97 27.89 -31.29 14.82
C ILE A 97 28.54 -32.03 15.99
N ALA A 98 28.79 -31.34 17.11
CA ALA A 98 29.38 -31.96 18.30
C ALA A 98 28.49 -33.08 18.88
N ALA A 99 27.17 -32.88 18.93
CA ALA A 99 26.23 -33.90 19.38
C ALA A 99 26.20 -35.15 18.47
N MET A 100 26.27 -34.96 17.15
CA MET A 100 26.36 -36.07 16.19
C MET A 100 27.67 -36.85 16.32
N GLN A 101 28.80 -36.15 16.54
CA GLN A 101 30.10 -36.79 16.77
C GLN A 101 30.14 -37.60 18.07
N GLN A 102 29.45 -37.14 19.13
CA GLN A 102 29.34 -37.89 20.39
C GLN A 102 28.33 -39.04 20.32
N GLY A 103 27.27 -38.91 19.52
CA GLY A 103 26.27 -39.96 19.31
C GLY A 103 26.67 -41.07 18.35
N GLY A 104 27.65 -40.82 17.45
CA GLY A 104 28.18 -41.81 16.51
C GLY A 104 29.24 -42.76 17.07
N ASN A 105 29.57 -42.65 18.36
CA ASN A 105 30.58 -43.46 19.06
C ASN A 105 29.93 -44.42 20.10
N LYS A 106 28.76 -44.98 19.78
CA LYS A 106 28.11 -46.06 20.54
C LYS A 106 27.80 -47.25 19.66
#